data_AF-A0AAW4YC48-F1
#
_entry.id   AF-A0AAW4YC48-F1
#
_cell.length_a   1.000
_cell.length_b   1.000
_cell.length_c   1.000
_cell.angle_alpha   90.00
_cell.angle_beta   90.00
_cell.angle_gamma   90.00
#
_symmetry.space_group_name_H-M   'P 1'
#
loop_
_entity.id
_entity.type
_entity.pdbx_description
1 polymer ?
#
loop_
_entity_poly.entity_id
_entity_poly.type
_entity_poly.pdbx_seq_one_letter_code
_entity_poly.pdbx_strand_id
1 'polypeptide(L)'
;LFSPKITNPLLHEFGTKQYPDEYRYGFYVKPTLNRLNGGFFGQVFTVYYNDKYIVVLALNVKGNNEVRIKHIYNDILKQNKPYNTKGVVIQ
;
A
#
# COMPACT_ATOMS: atom_id res chain seq x y z
N LEU A 1 -14.76 11.74 8.07
CA LEU A 1 -13.63 10.81 8.30
C LEU A 1 -14.10 9.71 9.25
N PHE A 2 -13.73 8.45 9.01
CA PHE A 2 -14.10 7.34 9.89
C PHE A 2 -13.29 7.35 11.19
N SER A 3 -13.83 6.78 12.27
CA SER A 3 -13.13 6.68 13.55
C SER A 3 -11.94 5.72 13.48
N PRO A 4 -10.98 5.78 14.41
CA PRO A 4 -9.85 4.84 14.46
C PRO A 4 -10.28 3.36 14.45
N LYS A 5 -11.38 3.03 15.16
CA LYS A 5 -11.95 1.67 15.20
C LYS A 5 -12.40 1.13 13.83
N ILE A 6 -12.63 2.00 12.87
CA ILE A 6 -13.01 1.64 11.50
C ILE A 6 -11.80 1.78 10.57
N THR A 7 -11.05 2.87 10.72
CA THR A 7 -9.89 3.20 9.89
C THR A 7 -8.72 2.24 10.10
N ASN A 8 -8.38 1.88 11.34
CA ASN A 8 -7.19 1.06 11.62
C ASN A 8 -7.33 -0.34 11.03
N PRO A 9 -8.44 -1.08 11.24
CA PRO A 9 -8.63 -2.35 10.56
C PRO A 9 -8.56 -2.14 9.06
N LEU A 10 -9.32 -1.19 8.50
CA LEU A 10 -9.35 -0.88 7.07
C LEU A 10 -7.96 -0.64 6.46
N LEU A 11 -6.99 -0.10 7.20
CA LEU A 11 -5.67 0.21 6.68
C LEU A 11 -4.58 -0.82 7.04
N HIS A 12 -4.77 -1.65 8.07
CA HIS A 12 -3.68 -2.49 8.59
C HIS A 12 -4.02 -3.98 8.76
N GLU A 13 -5.30 -4.33 8.85
CA GLU A 13 -5.72 -5.72 9.06
C GLU A 13 -5.75 -6.52 7.76
N PHE A 14 -5.10 -7.68 7.72
CA PHE A 14 -5.25 -8.64 6.64
C PHE A 14 -4.95 -10.07 7.11
N GLY A 15 -5.48 -11.07 6.42
CA GLY A 15 -5.40 -12.47 6.84
C GLY A 15 -6.33 -12.82 8.01
N THR A 16 -7.41 -12.05 8.22
CA THR A 16 -8.43 -12.30 9.24
C THR A 16 -9.77 -12.70 8.58
N LYS A 17 -10.78 -13.06 9.38
CA LYS A 17 -12.12 -13.36 8.85
C LYS A 17 -12.76 -12.15 8.15
N GLN A 18 -12.57 -10.94 8.68
CA GLN A 18 -13.13 -9.72 8.10
C GLN A 18 -12.35 -9.25 6.87
N TYR A 19 -11.02 -9.43 6.90
CA TYR A 19 -10.11 -9.02 5.84
C TYR A 19 -9.20 -10.18 5.47
N PRO A 20 -9.70 -11.16 4.70
CA PRO A 20 -8.94 -12.39 4.41
C PRO A 20 -7.72 -12.13 3.52
N ASP A 21 -7.83 -11.18 2.60
CA ASP A 21 -6.81 -10.86 1.62
C ASP A 21 -6.10 -9.54 1.92
N GLU A 22 -4.90 -9.37 1.36
CA GLU A 22 -4.23 -8.08 1.32
C GLU A 22 -5.07 -7.03 0.58
N TYR A 23 -5.85 -7.44 -0.42
CA TYR A 23 -6.69 -6.53 -1.21
C TYR A 23 -8.03 -6.26 -0.54
N ARG A 24 -8.44 -4.99 -0.52
CA ARG A 24 -9.73 -4.54 0.01
C ARG A 24 -10.06 -3.15 -0.50
N TYR A 25 -11.35 -2.89 -0.78
CA TYR A 25 -11.89 -1.55 -1.06
C TYR A 25 -11.05 -0.70 -2.04
N GLY A 26 -10.42 -1.32 -3.05
CA GLY A 26 -9.65 -0.62 -4.09
C GLY A 26 -8.15 -0.48 -3.84
N PHE A 27 -7.59 -1.06 -2.76
CA PHE A 27 -6.15 -0.99 -2.47
C PHE A 27 -5.64 -2.25 -1.75
N TYR A 28 -4.32 -2.33 -1.58
CA TYR A 28 -3.63 -3.44 -0.91
C TYR A 28 -3.01 -3.01 0.41
N VAL A 29 -3.09 -3.89 1.41
CA VAL A 29 -2.43 -3.83 2.71
C VAL A 29 -1.43 -4.99 2.78
N LYS A 30 -0.14 -4.67 2.76
CA LYS A 30 0.96 -5.65 2.65
C LYS A 30 1.88 -5.59 3.87
N PRO A 31 2.75 -6.58 4.10
CA PRO A 31 3.60 -6.63 5.29
C PRO A 31 4.46 -5.39 5.54
N THR A 32 4.98 -4.76 4.49
CA THR A 32 5.94 -3.62 4.62
C THR A 32 5.39 -2.28 4.15
N LEU A 33 4.19 -2.26 3.56
CA LEU A 33 3.55 -1.07 2.98
C LEU A 33 2.10 -1.34 2.60
N ASN A 34 1.36 -0.27 2.35
CA ASN A 34 0.12 -0.31 1.61
C ASN A 34 0.35 0.18 0.17
N ARG A 35 -0.46 -0.31 -0.77
CA ARG A 35 -0.26 -0.11 -2.21
C ARG A 35 -1.53 0.20 -2.98
N LEU A 36 -1.44 1.18 -3.87
CA LEU A 36 -2.40 1.41 -4.95
C LEU A 36 -1.66 1.31 -6.29
N ASN A 37 -2.33 0.81 -7.32
CA ASN A 37 -1.80 0.85 -8.68
C ASN A 37 -2.95 0.86 -9.68
N GLY A 38 -2.87 1.77 -10.66
CA GLY A 38 -3.73 1.78 -11.83
C GLY A 38 -2.88 1.98 -13.08
N GLY A 39 -3.06 1.13 -14.09
CA GLY A 39 -2.49 1.30 -15.42
C GLY A 39 -3.60 1.49 -16.42
N PHE A 40 -3.63 2.63 -17.11
CA PHE A 40 -4.73 2.95 -18.05
C PHE A 40 -4.30 3.96 -19.11
N PHE A 41 -4.76 3.79 -20.36
CA PHE A 41 -4.46 4.66 -21.51
C PHE A 41 -2.99 5.09 -21.65
N GLY A 42 -2.06 4.14 -21.49
CA GLY A 42 -0.62 4.41 -21.58
C GLY A 42 0.01 5.04 -20.34
N GLN A 43 -0.79 5.36 -19.32
CA GLN A 43 -0.35 5.89 -18.04
C GLN A 43 -0.25 4.80 -16.98
N VAL A 44 0.59 5.02 -15.97
CA VAL A 44 0.69 4.21 -14.76
C VAL A 44 0.73 5.13 -13.55
N PHE A 45 -0.18 4.91 -12.60
CA PHE A 45 -0.27 5.63 -11.34
C PHE A 45 -0.05 4.63 -10.20
N THR A 46 0.94 4.84 -9.35
CA THR A 46 1.31 3.90 -8.28
C THR A 46 1.57 4.63 -6.98
N VAL A 47 1.10 4.06 -5.87
CA VAL A 47 1.30 4.60 -4.53
C VAL A 47 1.85 3.51 -3.62
N TYR A 48 2.92 3.81 -2.90
CA TYR A 48 3.46 3.01 -1.79
C TYR A 48 3.42 3.87 -0.53
N TYR A 49 2.89 3.36 0.57
CA TYR A 49 2.83 4.13 1.81
C TYR A 49 2.88 3.33 3.10
N ASN A 50 3.25 4.02 4.17
CA ASN A 50 3.08 3.63 5.58
C ASN A 50 2.73 4.87 6.42
N ASP A 51 2.79 4.77 7.76
CA ASP A 51 2.47 5.87 8.67
C ASP A 51 3.39 7.10 8.54
N LYS A 52 4.58 6.94 7.94
CA LYS A 52 5.58 8.02 7.82
C LYS A 52 5.63 8.63 6.43
N TYR A 53 5.55 7.81 5.38
CA TYR A 53 5.72 8.26 4.00
C TYR A 53 4.56 7.80 3.13
N ILE A 54 4.09 8.71 2.29
CA ILE A 54 3.21 8.42 1.15
C ILE A 54 3.96 8.81 -0.11
N VAL A 55 4.40 7.81 -0.88
CA VAL A 55 5.08 8.02 -2.16
C VAL A 55 4.08 7.82 -3.28
N VAL A 56 3.79 8.89 -4.02
CA VAL A 56 2.92 8.87 -5.21
C VAL A 56 3.80 9.02 -6.45
N LEU A 57 3.75 8.07 -7.37
CA LEU A 57 4.51 8.10 -8.62
C LEU A 57 3.57 7.90 -9.80
N ALA A 58 3.44 8.95 -10.62
CA ALA A 58 2.66 8.94 -11.85
C ALA A 58 3.59 8.96 -13.06
N LEU A 59 3.29 8.13 -14.06
CA LEU A 59 4.07 7.98 -15.28
C LEU A 59 3.12 8.05 -16.49
N ASN A 60 3.32 9.02 -17.38
CA ASN A 60 2.47 9.24 -18.56
C ASN A 60 3.02 8.61 -19.86
N VAL A 61 4.24 8.07 -19.83
CA VAL A 61 4.82 7.26 -20.91
C VAL A 61 4.97 5.84 -20.37
N LYS A 62 4.21 4.89 -20.94
CA LYS A 62 4.12 3.51 -20.43
C LYS A 62 5.52 2.92 -20.17
N GLY A 63 5.72 2.44 -18.95
CA GLY A 63 6.98 1.86 -18.50
C GLY A 63 6.82 1.19 -17.15
N ASN A 64 7.92 0.64 -16.62
CA ASN A 64 7.90 -0.08 -15.35
C ASN A 64 7.96 0.89 -14.15
N ASN A 65 6.79 1.36 -13.72
CA ASN A 65 6.67 2.27 -12.58
C ASN A 65 6.95 1.59 -11.24
N GLU A 66 6.74 0.27 -11.16
CA GLU A 66 6.89 -0.51 -9.93
C GLU A 66 8.36 -0.60 -9.48
N VAL A 67 9.30 -0.76 -10.42
CA VAL A 67 10.74 -0.76 -10.12
C VAL A 67 11.18 0.60 -9.55
N ARG A 68 10.68 1.69 -10.14
CA ARG A 68 11.02 3.06 -9.71
C ARG A 68 10.51 3.36 -8.30
N ILE A 69 9.24 3.06 -8.03
CA ILE A 69 8.66 3.34 -6.70
C ILE A 69 9.24 2.43 -5.62
N LYS A 70 9.55 1.16 -5.94
CA LYS A 70 10.28 0.27 -5.02
C LYS A 70 11.66 0.82 -4.69
N HIS A 71 12.42 1.29 -5.67
CA HIS A 71 13.73 1.88 -5.42
C HIS A 71 13.63 3.11 -4.50
N ILE A 72 12.67 4.00 -4.74
CA ILE A 72 12.44 5.17 -3.88
C ILE A 72 12.08 4.73 -2.45
N TYR A 73 11.06 3.90 -2.31
CA TYR A 73 10.51 3.55 -0.99
C TYR A 73 11.44 2.62 -0.18
N ASN A 74 12.00 1.60 -0.83
CA ASN A 74 12.85 0.61 -0.17
C ASN A 74 14.31 1.07 -0.06
N ASP A 75 14.90 1.57 -1.15
CA ASP A 75 16.34 1.74 -1.22
C ASP A 75 16.77 3.15 -0.80
N ILE A 76 16.04 4.19 -1.19
CA ILE A 76 16.36 5.58 -0.83
C ILE A 76 15.79 5.89 0.56
N LEU A 77 14.50 5.65 0.77
CA LEU A 77 13.81 5.98 2.03
C LEU A 77 13.97 4.90 3.11
N LYS A 78 14.54 3.73 2.79
CA LYS A 78 14.80 2.64 3.75
C LYS A 78 13.54 2.12 4.47
N GLN A 79 12.43 1.99 3.74
CA GLN A 79 11.13 1.56 4.30
C GLN A 79 10.78 0.08 4.06
N ASN A 80 11.72 -0.75 3.58
CA ASN A 80 11.51 -2.19 3.51
C ASN A 80 11.63 -2.84 4.91
N LYS A 81 10.65 -2.57 5.77
CA LYS A 81 10.60 -3.01 7.18
C LYS A 81 9.15 -3.35 7.55
N PRO A 82 8.92 -4.14 8.62
CA PRO A 82 7.57 -4.51 9.04
C PRO A 82 6.67 -3.29 9.27
N TYR A 83 5.42 -3.42 8.83
CA TYR A 83 4.38 -2.40 8.94
C TYR A 83 3.04 -3.02 9.33
N ASN A 84 2.51 -3.94 8.51
CA ASN A 84 1.30 -4.69 8.82
C ASN A 84 1.61 -6.15 9.14
N THR A 85 0.83 -6.77 10.01
CA THR A 85 1.05 -8.16 10.44
C THR A 85 -0.13 -9.04 10.05
N LYS A 86 0.15 -10.13 9.32
CA LYS A 86 -0.88 -11.08 8.86
C LYS A 86 -1.57 -11.74 10.05
N GLY A 87 -2.91 -11.78 10.02
CA GLY A 87 -3.74 -12.49 10.99
C GLY A 87 -3.99 -11.76 12.31
N VAL A 88 -3.42 -10.57 12.51
CA VAL A 88 -3.67 -9.76 13.71
C VAL A 88 -4.96 -8.97 13.52
N VAL A 89 -5.89 -9.12 14.47
CA VAL A 89 -7.10 -8.30 14.54
C VAL A 89 -6.74 -6.92 15.10
N ILE A 90 -7.04 -5.86 14.36
CA ILE A 90 -6.67 -4.49 14.69
C ILE A 90 -7.81 -3.80 15.45
N GLN A 91 -7.47 -2.93 16.41
CA GLN A 91 -8.43 -2.18 17.24
C GLN A 91 -8.66 -0.74 16.78
#